data_AF-A0A1E5HB70-F1
#
_entry.id   AF-A0A1E5HB70-F1
#
_cell.length_a   1.000
_cell.length_b   1.000
_cell.length_c   1.000
_cell.angle_alpha   90.00
_cell.angle_beta   90.00
_cell.angle_gamma   90.00
#
_symmetry.space_group_name_H-M   'P 1'
#
loop_
_entity.id
_entity.type
_entity.pdbx_description
1 polymer ?
#
loop_
_entity_poly.entity_id
_entity_poly.type
_entity_poly.pdbx_seq_one_letter_code
_entity_poly.pdbx_strand_id
1 'polypeptide(L)'
;MEFGDKIKELRTKNQLTQEKFAIRLNVTRQAVSNWENNRNLPDLELLILISSIFHISLDELILGENNVNNMTEKLIKDGSKTRQAKLNMITTLIGAFLLLFGCACIFIKTNSVEYIDTSGILHENFYLLPIGFLFIIAGLIVFLVTGIRFIIDSIRNKK
;
A
#
# COMPACT_ATOMS: atom_id res chain seq x y z
N MET A 1 -5.45 10.38 -22.47
CA MET A 1 -6.04 9.79 -23.68
C MET A 1 -6.78 8.56 -23.24
N GLU A 2 -8.05 8.42 -23.63
CA GLU A 2 -8.79 7.18 -23.41
C GLU A 2 -8.37 6.12 -24.44
N PHE A 3 -8.65 4.85 -24.18
CA PHE A 3 -8.28 3.75 -25.06
C PHE A 3 -8.82 3.93 -26.50
N GLY A 4 -10.08 4.36 -26.65
CA GLY A 4 -10.68 4.62 -27.95
C GLY A 4 -9.96 5.70 -28.76
N ASP A 5 -9.43 6.73 -28.09
CA ASP A 5 -8.63 7.77 -28.73
C ASP A 5 -7.32 7.21 -29.27
N LYS A 6 -6.65 6.32 -28.50
CA LYS A 6 -5.38 5.70 -28.92
C LYS A 6 -5.59 4.76 -30.11
N ILE A 7 -6.67 3.96 -30.12
CA ILE A 7 -7.02 3.13 -31.28
C ILE A 7 -7.25 3.98 -32.52
N LYS A 8 -8.01 5.07 -32.38
CA LYS A 8 -8.29 5.99 -33.48
C LYS A 8 -7.01 6.64 -34.00
N GLU A 9 -6.11 7.05 -33.11
CA GLU A 9 -4.80 7.61 -33.43
C GLU A 9 -3.93 6.60 -34.20
N LEU A 10 -3.79 5.37 -33.70
CA LEU A 10 -3.01 4.31 -34.36
C LEU A 10 -3.57 4.01 -35.76
N ARG A 11 -4.90 3.96 -35.88
CA ARG A 11 -5.57 3.73 -37.17
C ARG A 11 -5.32 4.88 -38.15
N THR A 12 -5.48 6.13 -37.74
CA THR A 12 -5.29 7.29 -38.63
C THR A 12 -3.84 7.51 -39.00
N LYS A 13 -2.90 7.30 -38.07
CA LYS A 13 -1.45 7.34 -38.33
C LYS A 13 -1.02 6.33 -39.40
N ASN A 14 -1.71 5.20 -39.47
CA ASN A 14 -1.51 4.16 -40.50
C ASN A 14 -2.42 4.32 -41.73
N GLN A 15 -3.13 5.45 -41.87
CA GLN A 15 -4.00 5.78 -43.01
C GLN A 15 -5.09 4.73 -43.28
N LEU A 16 -5.55 4.03 -42.23
CA LEU A 16 -6.59 3.01 -42.35
C LEU A 16 -7.97 3.63 -42.13
N THR A 17 -8.96 3.21 -42.93
CA THR A 17 -10.37 3.47 -42.62
C THR A 17 -10.84 2.49 -41.54
N GLN A 18 -11.94 2.80 -40.82
CA GLN A 18 -12.52 1.85 -39.86
C GLN A 18 -12.83 0.50 -40.51
N GLU A 19 -13.29 0.52 -41.77
CA GLU A 19 -13.54 -0.68 -42.56
C GLU A 19 -12.26 -1.50 -42.79
N LYS A 20 -11.18 -0.86 -43.28
CA LYS A 20 -9.90 -1.54 -43.53
C LYS A 20 -9.28 -2.10 -42.25
N PHE A 21 -9.43 -1.38 -41.14
CA PHE A 21 -8.93 -1.82 -39.84
C PHE A 21 -9.73 -3.01 -39.30
N ALA A 22 -11.06 -2.98 -39.44
CA ALA A 22 -11.93 -4.08 -39.08
C ALA A 22 -11.61 -5.36 -39.88
N ILE A 23 -11.37 -5.23 -41.19
CA ILE A 23 -10.97 -6.34 -42.06
C ILE A 23 -9.65 -6.97 -41.58
N ARG A 24 -8.64 -6.15 -41.21
CA ARG A 24 -7.35 -6.67 -40.70
C ARG A 24 -7.49 -7.44 -39.39
N LEU A 25 -8.43 -7.05 -38.54
CA LEU A 25 -8.69 -7.67 -37.25
C LEU A 25 -9.73 -8.80 -37.30
N ASN A 26 -10.28 -9.08 -38.48
CA ASN A 26 -11.39 -10.02 -38.67
C ASN A 26 -12.60 -9.72 -37.77
N VAL A 27 -12.98 -8.44 -37.66
CA VAL A 27 -14.14 -7.97 -36.90
C VAL A 27 -15.06 -7.11 -37.76
N THR A 28 -16.22 -6.75 -37.24
CA THR A 28 -17.13 -5.82 -37.93
C THR A 28 -16.66 -4.37 -37.78
N ARG A 29 -16.94 -3.52 -38.78
CA ARG A 29 -16.71 -2.07 -38.69
C ARG A 29 -17.39 -1.46 -37.46
N GLN A 30 -18.56 -1.97 -37.09
CA GLN A 30 -19.29 -1.51 -35.90
C GLN A 30 -18.51 -1.76 -34.61
N ALA A 31 -17.77 -2.87 -34.50
CA ALA A 31 -16.91 -3.15 -33.36
C ALA A 31 -15.81 -2.09 -33.24
N VAL A 32 -15.09 -1.81 -34.33
CA VAL A 32 -14.09 -0.72 -34.37
C VAL A 32 -14.69 0.63 -33.99
N SER A 33 -15.87 0.95 -34.54
CA SER A 33 -16.53 2.21 -34.19
C SER A 33 -16.94 2.27 -32.72
N ASN A 34 -17.36 1.15 -32.11
CA ASN A 34 -17.72 1.12 -30.71
C ASN A 34 -16.48 1.32 -29.82
N TRP A 35 -15.33 0.73 -30.18
CA TRP A 35 -14.06 0.93 -29.48
C TRP A 35 -13.59 2.38 -29.55
N GLU A 36 -13.59 2.98 -30.75
CA GLU A 36 -13.18 4.39 -30.94
C GLU A 36 -14.08 5.40 -30.24
N ASN A 37 -15.32 5.02 -29.91
CA ASN A 37 -16.27 5.85 -29.17
C ASN A 37 -16.46 5.40 -27.71
N ASN A 38 -15.55 4.56 -27.18
CA ASN A 38 -15.54 4.07 -25.80
C ASN A 38 -16.85 3.38 -25.35
N ARG A 39 -17.59 2.75 -26.27
CA ARG A 39 -18.83 2.01 -25.95
C ARG A 39 -18.57 0.61 -25.41
N ASN A 40 -17.49 -0.02 -25.86
CA ASN A 40 -17.00 -1.31 -25.37
C ASN A 40 -15.49 -1.42 -25.64
N LEU A 41 -14.87 -2.48 -25.13
CA LEU A 41 -13.46 -2.79 -25.34
C LEU A 41 -13.30 -4.04 -26.21
N PRO A 42 -12.21 -4.16 -26.99
CA PRO A 42 -11.82 -5.43 -27.59
C PRO A 42 -11.46 -6.44 -26.49
N ASP A 43 -11.57 -7.72 -26.81
CA ASP A 43 -11.08 -8.78 -25.92
C ASP A 43 -9.53 -8.84 -25.92
N LEU A 44 -8.99 -9.66 -25.03
CA LEU A 44 -7.54 -9.80 -24.85
C LEU A 44 -6.84 -10.26 -26.13
N GLU A 45 -7.46 -11.15 -26.90
CA GLU A 45 -6.89 -11.68 -28.14
C GLU A 45 -6.76 -10.57 -29.20
N LEU A 46 -7.81 -9.76 -29.37
CA LEU A 46 -7.79 -8.59 -30.24
C LEU A 46 -6.79 -7.54 -29.77
N LEU A 47 -6.65 -7.32 -28.46
CA LEU A 47 -5.65 -6.39 -27.94
C LEU A 47 -4.22 -6.82 -28.28
N ILE A 48 -3.91 -8.13 -28.17
CA ILE A 48 -2.62 -8.70 -28.57
C ILE A 48 -2.42 -8.58 -30.09
N LEU A 49 -3.47 -8.78 -30.87
CA LEU A 49 -3.40 -8.66 -32.32
C LEU A 49 -3.16 -7.20 -32.74
N ILE A 50 -3.85 -6.24 -32.11
CA ILE A 50 -3.68 -4.81 -32.36
C ILE A 50 -2.25 -4.37 -32.02
N SER A 51 -1.72 -4.78 -30.87
CA SER A 51 -0.34 -4.44 -30.47
C SER A 51 0.68 -5.00 -31.46
N SER A 52 0.45 -6.21 -31.95
CA SER A 52 1.28 -6.87 -32.96
C SER A 52 1.22 -6.16 -34.33
N ILE A 53 0.03 -5.74 -34.79
CA ILE A 53 -0.17 -5.04 -36.07
C ILE A 53 0.53 -3.69 -36.09
N PHE A 54 0.53 -2.98 -34.97
CA PHE A 54 1.12 -1.64 -34.86
C PHE A 54 2.52 -1.63 -34.26
N HIS A 55 3.09 -2.79 -33.94
CA HIS A 55 4.43 -2.94 -33.36
C HIS A 55 4.66 -2.11 -32.09
N ILE A 56 3.65 -2.09 -31.20
CA ILE A 56 3.70 -1.44 -29.89
C ILE A 56 3.54 -2.48 -28.79
N SER A 57 3.98 -2.16 -27.57
CA SER A 57 3.71 -3.05 -26.43
C SER A 57 2.23 -3.01 -26.04
N LEU A 58 1.73 -4.09 -25.43
CA LEU A 58 0.37 -4.11 -24.89
C LEU A 58 0.19 -3.02 -23.81
N ASP A 59 1.25 -2.77 -23.04
CA ASP A 59 1.30 -1.69 -22.05
C ASP A 59 1.16 -0.32 -22.71
N GLU A 60 1.84 -0.07 -23.83
CA GLU A 60 1.73 1.17 -24.58
C GLU A 60 0.33 1.35 -25.21
N LEU A 61 -0.26 0.25 -25.69
CA LEU A 61 -1.61 0.25 -26.26
C LEU A 61 -2.69 0.57 -25.21
N ILE A 62 -2.55 0.04 -23.99
CA ILE A 62 -3.57 0.17 -22.93
C ILE A 62 -3.32 1.39 -22.04
N LEU A 63 -2.07 1.67 -21.68
CA LEU A 63 -1.71 2.71 -20.71
C LEU A 63 -1.39 4.05 -21.40
N GLY A 64 -0.99 4.02 -22.69
CA GLY A 64 -0.55 5.18 -23.47
C GLY A 64 0.90 5.60 -23.19
N GLU A 65 1.50 6.34 -24.14
CA GLU A 65 2.92 6.80 -24.13
C GLU A 65 3.32 7.61 -22.88
N ASN A 66 2.35 8.14 -22.12
CA ASN A 66 2.60 9.04 -20.98
C ASN A 66 2.41 8.39 -19.58
N ASN A 67 2.26 7.07 -19.47
CA ASN A 67 1.85 6.45 -18.20
C ASN A 67 2.74 5.33 -17.67
N VAL A 68 3.88 5.05 -18.31
CA VAL A 68 4.87 4.11 -17.76
C VAL A 68 5.44 4.60 -16.42
N ASN A 69 5.41 5.92 -16.16
CA ASN A 69 5.91 6.48 -14.91
C ASN A 69 4.83 6.60 -13.83
N ASN A 70 3.63 7.11 -14.12
CA ASN A 70 2.65 7.42 -13.07
C ASN A 70 1.94 6.20 -12.47
N MET A 71 1.64 5.17 -13.26
CA MET A 71 0.96 3.96 -12.76
C MET A 71 1.92 3.07 -11.99
N THR A 72 3.13 2.84 -12.53
CA THR A 72 4.20 2.10 -11.85
C THR A 72 4.61 2.79 -10.55
N GLU A 73 4.75 4.11 -10.57
CA GLU A 73 5.04 4.90 -9.36
C GLU A 73 3.89 4.87 -8.36
N LYS A 74 2.62 4.94 -8.80
CA LYS A 74 1.45 4.74 -7.92
C LYS A 74 1.43 3.35 -7.30
N LEU A 75 1.71 2.28 -8.06
CA LEU A 75 1.73 0.91 -7.54
C LEU A 75 2.86 0.69 -6.53
N ILE A 76 4.05 1.26 -6.79
CA ILE A 76 5.18 1.23 -5.85
C ILE A 76 4.87 2.08 -4.60
N LYS A 77 4.23 3.23 -4.77
CA LYS A 77 3.82 4.13 -3.67
C LYS A 77 2.69 3.52 -2.83
N ASP A 78 1.71 2.88 -3.44
CA ASP A 78 0.61 2.21 -2.73
C ASP A 78 1.12 0.97 -1.97
N GLY A 79 1.96 0.15 -2.61
CA GLY A 79 2.59 -1.00 -1.94
C GLY A 79 3.43 -0.59 -0.73
N SER A 80 4.19 0.50 -0.83
CA SER A 80 5.00 1.03 0.28
C SER A 80 4.15 1.70 1.37
N LYS A 81 3.06 2.39 1.03
CA LYS A 81 2.11 2.95 2.02
C LYS A 81 1.40 1.88 2.81
N THR A 82 0.93 0.80 2.18
CA THR A 82 0.32 -0.34 2.89
C THR A 82 1.32 -0.98 3.84
N ARG A 83 2.58 -1.15 3.43
CA ARG A 83 3.64 -1.67 4.29
C ARG A 83 3.95 -0.74 5.48
N GLN A 84 4.04 0.57 5.25
CA GLN A 84 4.25 1.55 6.31
C GLN A 84 3.10 1.58 7.31
N ALA A 85 1.84 1.52 6.83
CA ALA A 85 0.68 1.43 7.70
C ALA A 85 0.70 0.15 8.56
N LYS A 86 1.04 -1.01 7.97
CA LYS A 86 1.22 -2.27 8.71
C LYS A 86 2.33 -2.17 9.76
N LEU A 87 3.48 -1.58 9.41
CA LEU A 87 4.58 -1.40 10.35
C LEU A 87 4.20 -0.46 11.50
N ASN A 88 3.55 0.67 11.20
CA ASN A 88 3.08 1.60 12.24
C ASN A 88 2.00 0.97 13.13
N MET A 89 1.14 0.10 12.58
CA MET A 89 0.18 -0.68 13.35
C MET A 89 0.90 -1.65 14.30
N ILE A 90 1.90 -2.38 13.83
CA ILE A 90 2.70 -3.29 14.66
C ILE A 90 3.46 -2.54 15.76
N THR A 91 4.10 -1.41 15.45
CA THR A 91 4.83 -0.63 16.47
C THR A 91 3.89 -0.07 17.53
N THR A 92 2.69 0.35 17.13
CA THR A 92 1.65 0.82 18.06
C THR A 92 1.17 -0.32 18.98
N LEU A 93 0.97 -1.53 18.43
CA LEU A 93 0.62 -2.71 19.22
C LEU A 93 1.72 -3.12 20.20
N ILE A 94 2.98 -3.11 19.76
CA ILE A 94 4.14 -3.37 20.63
C ILE A 94 4.19 -2.33 21.76
N GLY A 95 4.05 -1.05 21.44
CA GLY A 95 4.01 0.02 22.45
C GLY A 95 2.89 -0.19 23.48
N ALA A 96 1.68 -0.51 23.01
CA ALA A 96 0.53 -0.79 23.88
C ALA A 96 0.78 -2.02 24.78
N PHE A 97 1.35 -3.08 24.22
CA PHE A 97 1.72 -4.27 24.98
C PHE A 97 2.74 -3.96 26.08
N LEU A 98 3.80 -3.19 25.77
CA LEU A 98 4.82 -2.80 26.75
C LEU A 98 4.22 -1.98 27.90
N LEU A 99 3.30 -1.05 27.59
CA LEU A 99 2.59 -0.28 28.61
C LEU A 99 1.72 -1.16 29.50
N LEU A 100 0.91 -2.05 28.91
CA LEU A 100 0.05 -2.96 29.65
C LEU A 100 0.86 -3.92 30.53
N PHE A 101 1.96 -4.46 29.98
CA PHE A 101 2.84 -5.35 30.72
C PHE A 101 3.52 -4.63 31.89
N GLY A 102 4.01 -3.41 31.68
CA GLY A 102 4.57 -2.59 32.75
C GLY A 102 3.56 -2.26 33.85
N CYS A 103 2.33 -1.88 33.49
CA CYS A 103 1.23 -1.69 34.44
C CYS A 103 0.90 -2.98 35.20
N ALA A 104 0.88 -4.13 34.52
CA ALA A 104 0.65 -5.42 35.16
C ALA A 104 1.75 -5.75 36.18
N CYS A 105 3.02 -5.50 35.89
CA CYS A 105 4.12 -5.69 36.86
C CYS A 105 3.91 -4.86 38.13
N ILE A 106 3.52 -3.59 37.99
CA ILE A 106 3.24 -2.70 39.13
C ILE A 106 2.02 -3.21 39.90
N PHE A 107 0.97 -3.63 39.21
CA PHE A 107 -0.22 -4.18 39.84
C PHE A 107 0.07 -5.47 40.64
N ILE A 108 0.88 -6.38 40.07
CA ILE A 108 1.31 -7.61 40.73
C ILE A 108 2.19 -7.28 41.95
N LYS A 109 3.08 -6.27 41.86
CA LYS A 109 3.85 -5.79 43.01
C LYS A 109 2.93 -5.35 44.13
N THR A 110 1.93 -4.52 43.84
CA THR A 110 1.00 -3.98 44.84
C THR A 110 0.20 -5.06 45.56
N ASN A 111 -0.09 -6.18 44.89
CA ASN A 111 -0.83 -7.31 45.47
C ASN A 111 0.08 -8.44 45.98
N SER A 112 1.40 -8.32 45.84
CA SER A 112 2.33 -9.34 46.34
C SER A 112 2.40 -9.28 47.86
N VAL A 113 2.33 -10.44 48.49
CA VAL A 113 2.48 -10.56 49.95
C VAL A 113 3.95 -10.41 50.31
N GLU A 114 4.22 -9.54 51.28
CA GLU A 114 5.54 -9.33 51.87
C GLU A 114 5.58 -10.05 53.23
N TYR A 115 6.63 -10.83 53.51
CA TYR A 115 6.79 -11.52 54.79
C TYR A 115 8.24 -11.52 55.28
N ILE A 116 8.40 -11.67 56.59
CA ILE A 116 9.70 -11.75 57.25
C ILE A 116 9.92 -13.20 57.68
N ASP A 117 11.07 -13.77 57.30
CA ASP A 117 11.42 -15.13 57.71
C ASP A 117 11.94 -15.22 59.15
N THR A 118 12.16 -16.44 59.65
CA THR A 118 12.66 -16.68 61.01
C THR A 118 14.07 -16.15 61.25
N SER A 119 14.83 -15.85 60.19
CA SER A 119 16.14 -15.19 60.24
C SER A 119 16.04 -13.66 60.22
N GLY A 120 14.83 -13.09 60.15
CA GLY A 120 14.60 -11.65 60.11
C GLY A 120 14.79 -11.03 58.71
N ILE A 121 14.88 -11.84 57.66
CA ILE A 121 15.04 -11.36 56.27
C ILE A 121 13.65 -11.09 55.68
N LEU A 122 13.49 -9.92 55.07
CA LEU A 122 12.29 -9.52 54.33
C LEU A 122 12.33 -10.12 52.92
N HIS A 123 11.31 -10.91 52.57
CA HIS A 123 11.12 -11.43 51.22
C HIS A 123 10.03 -10.61 50.52
N GLU A 124 10.45 -9.82 49.51
CA GLU A 124 9.56 -9.00 48.69
C GLU A 124 9.95 -9.06 47.21
N ASN A 125 8.97 -8.90 46.32
CA ASN A 125 9.20 -8.88 44.88
C ASN A 125 9.63 -7.48 44.38
N PHE A 126 10.66 -6.91 45.01
CA PHE A 126 11.13 -5.54 44.73
C PHE A 126 11.46 -5.30 43.25
N TYR A 127 11.99 -6.34 42.58
CA TYR A 127 12.38 -6.29 41.16
C TYR A 127 11.23 -5.97 40.19
N LEU A 128 9.97 -6.21 40.56
CA LEU A 128 8.81 -5.90 39.72
C LEU A 128 8.63 -4.39 39.47
N LEU A 129 9.05 -3.55 40.42
CA LEU A 129 8.89 -2.10 40.34
C LEU A 129 9.80 -1.47 39.26
N PRO A 130 11.15 -1.65 39.29
CA PRO A 130 12.03 -1.11 38.25
C PRO A 130 11.76 -1.73 36.87
N ILE A 131 11.38 -3.01 36.81
CA ILE A 131 10.98 -3.67 35.57
C ILE A 131 9.72 -3.03 35.01
N GLY A 132 8.69 -2.81 35.84
CA GLY A 132 7.45 -2.15 35.43
C GLY A 132 7.68 -0.75 34.85
N PHE A 133 8.48 0.08 35.54
CA PHE A 133 8.83 1.41 35.03
C PHE A 133 9.63 1.36 33.74
N LEU A 134 10.57 0.43 33.59
CA LEU A 134 11.35 0.24 32.36
C LEU A 134 10.43 -0.06 31.17
N PHE A 135 9.47 -0.96 31.34
CA PHE A 135 8.50 -1.30 30.29
C PHE A 135 7.57 -0.12 29.94
N ILE A 136 7.15 0.65 30.93
CA ILE A 136 6.33 1.85 30.69
C ILE A 136 7.11 2.90 29.89
N ILE A 137 8.35 3.19 30.29
CA ILE A 137 9.21 4.17 29.61
C ILE A 137 9.49 3.71 28.17
N ALA A 138 9.83 2.43 27.97
CA ALA A 138 10.04 1.87 26.64
C ALA A 138 8.79 2.00 25.77
N GLY A 139 7.60 1.70 26.32
CA GLY A 139 6.32 1.89 25.63
C GLY A 139 6.08 3.33 25.22
N LEU A 140 6.30 4.30 26.12
CA LEU A 140 6.16 5.73 25.83
C LEU A 140 7.12 6.20 24.74
N ILE A 141 8.37 5.74 24.74
CA ILE A 141 9.36 6.06 23.70
C ILE A 141 8.86 5.56 22.33
N VAL A 142 8.34 4.33 22.26
CA VAL A 142 7.78 3.78 21.01
C VAL A 142 6.61 4.63 20.50
N PHE A 143 5.72 5.08 21.39
CA PHE A 143 4.62 5.98 21.02
C PHE A 143 5.11 7.34 20.53
N LEU A 144 6.09 7.95 21.22
CA LEU A 144 6.67 9.23 20.79
C LEU A 144 7.31 9.13 19.41
N VAL A 145 8.12 8.10 19.17
CA VAL A 145 8.78 7.87 17.87
C VAL A 145 7.75 7.64 16.76
N THR A 146 6.72 6.82 17.03
CA THR A 146 5.65 6.54 16.06
C THR A 146 4.82 7.79 15.77
N GLY A 147 4.51 8.58 16.80
CA GLY A 147 3.78 9.85 16.68
C GLY A 147 4.57 10.90 15.89
N ILE A 148 5.86 11.07 16.16
CA ILE A 148 6.74 11.98 15.40
C ILE A 148 6.80 11.57 13.93
N ARG A 149 6.96 10.27 13.64
CA ARG A 149 6.95 9.76 12.26
C ARG A 149 5.63 10.09 11.55
N PHE A 150 4.50 9.87 12.21
CA PHE A 150 3.18 10.19 11.66
C PHE A 150 3.03 11.69 11.34
N ILE A 151 3.48 12.56 12.23
CA ILE A 151 3.45 14.02 12.02
C ILE A 151 4.32 14.41 10.81
N ILE A 152 5.55 13.87 10.72
CA ILE A 152 6.46 14.13 9.59
C ILE A 152 5.82 13.67 8.27
N ASP A 153 5.23 12.47 8.24
CA ASP A 153 4.55 11.96 7.04
C ASP A 153 3.32 12.78 6.66
N SER A 154 2.58 13.29 7.64
CA SER A 154 1.43 14.18 7.42
C SER A 154 1.86 15.54 6.83
N ILE A 155 2.96 16.12 7.33
CA ILE A 155 3.55 17.36 6.79
C ILE A 155 4.07 17.13 5.37
N ARG A 156 4.77 16.02 5.12
CA ARG A 156 5.33 15.69 3.79
C ARG A 156 4.27 15.44 2.73
N ASN A 157 3.14 14.82 3.08
CA ASN A 157 2.05 14.55 2.12
C ASN A 157 1.18 15.77 1.81
N LYS A 158 1.28 16.87 2.58
CA LYS A 158 0.58 18.14 2.30
C LYS A 158 1.34 19.08 1.36
N LYS A 159 2.60 18.78 1.03
CA LYS A 159 3.47 19.57 0.16
C LYS A 159 3.56 18.91 -1.21
#